data_AF-A0A8S1E862-F1
#
_entry.id   AF-A0A8S1E862-F1
#
_cell.length_a   1.000
_cell.length_b   1.000
_cell.length_c   1.000
_cell.angle_alpha   90.00
_cell.angle_beta   90.00
_cell.angle_gamma   90.00
#
_symmetry.space_group_name_H-M   'P 1'
#
loop_
_entity.id
_entity.type
_entity.pdbx_description
1 polymer ?
#
loop_
_entity_poly.entity_id
_entity_poly.type
_entity_poly.pdbx_seq_one_letter_code
_entity_poly.pdbx_strand_id
1 'polypeptide(L)'
;MTSESIIVQKPPNTFFCPFSLYTSSVILAFLHGFSTISLAALYKIEIEATSTIVEIVFWIHVCCGLTAFAYFAFCLFKRKLGYTYEIILHTYLLTGLLNGLTALFGVLYVPLFFLQTEHSFMEGIDYFIVFLFCAAVLGIQWGVKKISEQMLPVMEQDFKV
;
A
#
# COMPACT_ATOMS: atom_id res chain seq x y z
N MET A 1 3.06 -18.59 47.46
CA MET A 1 3.40 -17.69 46.34
C MET A 1 2.95 -18.37 45.07
N THR A 2 1.75 -18.00 44.61
CA THR A 2 1.11 -18.52 43.40
C THR A 2 1.74 -17.83 42.19
N SER A 3 2.30 -18.61 41.26
CA SER A 3 2.80 -18.10 39.99
C SER A 3 1.60 -17.70 39.13
N GLU A 4 1.36 -16.41 38.99
CA GLU A 4 0.46 -15.91 37.96
C GLU A 4 1.13 -16.16 36.61
N SER A 5 0.69 -17.21 35.91
CA SER A 5 1.01 -17.39 34.51
C SER A 5 0.36 -16.23 33.76
N ILE A 6 1.20 -15.38 33.17
CA ILE A 6 0.75 -14.37 32.22
C ILE A 6 0.08 -15.14 31.07
N ILE A 7 -1.25 -15.15 31.06
CA ILE A 7 -2.03 -15.65 29.94
C ILE A 7 -1.75 -14.68 28.82
N VAL A 8 -0.80 -15.03 27.94
CA VAL A 8 -0.58 -14.34 26.67
C VAL A 8 -1.89 -14.44 25.92
N GLN A 9 -2.65 -13.34 25.93
CA GLN A 9 -3.92 -13.23 25.25
C GLN A 9 -3.64 -13.47 23.76
N LYS A 10 -4.02 -14.65 23.27
CA LYS A 10 -3.92 -14.99 21.86
C LYS A 10 -4.72 -13.93 21.10
N PRO A 11 -4.13 -13.19 20.14
CA PRO A 11 -4.85 -12.17 19.42
C PRO A 11 -6.11 -12.80 18.80
N PRO A 12 -7.24 -12.08 18.77
CA PRO A 12 -8.49 -12.63 18.28
C PRO A 12 -8.29 -13.20 16.87
N ASN A 13 -8.70 -14.46 16.70
CA ASN A 13 -8.68 -15.24 15.46
C ASN A 13 -9.68 -14.66 14.43
N THR A 14 -9.62 -13.36 14.11
CA THR A 14 -10.32 -12.78 12.96
C THR A 14 -9.50 -13.02 11.70
N PHE A 15 -9.30 -14.29 11.38
CA PHE A 15 -8.52 -14.74 10.23
C PHE A 15 -9.48 -14.96 9.05
N PHE A 16 -9.46 -14.03 8.09
CA PHE A 16 -10.16 -14.15 6.80
C PHE A 16 -9.21 -14.53 5.65
N CYS A 17 -7.98 -14.98 5.93
CA CYS A 17 -6.99 -15.34 4.92
C CYS A 17 -6.55 -16.80 5.10
N PRO A 18 -6.60 -17.68 4.09
CA PRO A 18 -6.11 -19.06 4.22
C PRO A 18 -4.57 -19.19 4.28
N PHE A 19 -3.84 -18.07 4.11
CA PHE A 19 -2.39 -18.04 4.06
C PHE A 19 -1.77 -17.64 5.41
N SER A 20 -0.54 -18.10 5.67
CA SER A 20 0.28 -17.59 6.80
C SER A 20 0.39 -16.06 6.73
N LEU A 21 0.30 -15.38 7.88
CA LEU A 21 0.37 -13.91 7.98
C LEU A 21 1.59 -13.32 7.26
N TYR A 22 2.72 -14.03 7.35
CA TYR A 22 3.95 -13.68 6.64
C TYR A 22 3.79 -13.77 5.11
N THR A 23 3.17 -14.84 4.61
CA THR A 23 2.88 -15.01 3.17
C THR A 23 1.95 -13.90 2.68
N SER A 24 0.92 -13.55 3.46
CA SER A 24 0.01 -12.44 3.16
C SER A 24 0.77 -11.12 3.09
N SER A 25 1.68 -10.85 4.02
CA SER A 25 2.52 -9.64 4.04
C SER A 25 3.43 -9.53 2.81
N VAL A 26 4.05 -10.64 2.39
CA VAL A 26 4.88 -10.71 1.18
C VAL A 26 4.06 -10.43 -0.07
N ILE A 27 2.94 -11.14 -0.25
CA ILE A 27 2.06 -10.97 -1.42
C ILE A 27 1.56 -9.54 -1.48
N LEU A 28 1.15 -8.99 -0.34
CA LEU A 28 0.55 -7.67 -0.28
C LEU A 28 1.57 -6.54 -0.48
N ALA A 29 2.81 -6.71 -0.01
CA ALA A 29 3.91 -5.80 -0.32
C ALA A 29 4.21 -5.76 -1.82
N PHE A 30 4.20 -6.93 -2.47
CA PHE A 30 4.36 -7.01 -3.93
C PHE A 30 3.21 -6.32 -4.67
N LEU A 31 1.95 -6.65 -4.31
CA LEU A 31 0.77 -6.03 -4.91
C LEU A 31 0.75 -4.51 -4.69
N HIS A 32 1.12 -4.05 -3.50
CA HIS A 32 1.24 -2.64 -3.19
C HIS A 32 2.29 -1.98 -4.10
N GLY A 33 3.51 -2.49 -4.18
CA GLY A 33 4.55 -1.94 -5.05
C GLY A 33 4.15 -1.89 -6.52
N PHE A 34 3.64 -3.02 -7.03
CA PHE A 34 3.26 -3.17 -8.43
C PHE A 34 2.10 -2.24 -8.82
N SER A 35 1.02 -2.22 -8.03
CA SER A 35 -0.15 -1.39 -8.32
C SER A 35 0.17 0.10 -8.23
N THR A 36 1.03 0.50 -7.29
CA THR A 36 1.46 1.90 -7.11
C THR A 36 2.28 2.40 -8.29
N ILE A 37 3.26 1.62 -8.76
CA ILE A 37 4.05 2.01 -9.94
C ILE A 37 3.20 2.00 -11.21
N SER A 38 2.31 1.02 -11.36
CA SER A 38 1.37 1.00 -12.47
C SER A 38 0.48 2.24 -12.48
N LEU A 39 0.03 2.69 -11.30
CA LEU A 39 -0.83 3.87 -11.18
C LEU A 39 -0.06 5.15 -11.51
N ALA A 40 1.21 5.26 -11.09
CA ALA A 40 2.08 6.36 -11.49
C ALA A 40 2.24 6.43 -13.02
N ALA A 41 2.47 5.29 -13.67
CA ALA A 41 2.61 5.22 -15.13
C ALA A 41 1.31 5.65 -15.82
N LEU A 42 0.16 5.15 -15.36
CA LEU A 42 -1.15 5.50 -15.91
C LEU A 42 -1.46 6.99 -15.75
N TYR A 43 -1.17 7.60 -14.60
CA TYR A 43 -1.31 9.05 -14.44
C TYR A 43 -0.52 9.82 -15.47
N LYS A 44 0.71 9.40 -15.77
CA LYS A 44 1.59 10.11 -16.70
C LYS A 44 1.20 9.91 -18.17
N ILE A 45 0.59 8.79 -18.51
CA ILE A 45 0.15 8.46 -19.87
C ILE A 45 -1.20 9.12 -20.17
N GLU A 46 -2.16 8.98 -19.25
CA GLU A 46 -3.57 9.32 -19.50
C GLU A 46 -3.95 10.73 -19.02
N ILE A 47 -3.35 11.21 -17.92
CA ILE A 47 -3.66 12.51 -17.35
C ILE A 47 -2.49 13.44 -17.66
N GLU A 48 -2.55 13.98 -18.88
CA GLU A 48 -1.67 14.96 -19.53
C GLU A 48 -0.62 15.66 -18.63
N ALA A 49 0.65 15.56 -19.03
CA ALA A 49 1.87 15.79 -18.23
C ALA A 49 2.14 17.25 -17.76
N THR A 50 1.21 18.19 -17.92
CA THR A 50 1.44 19.62 -17.64
C THR A 50 0.87 20.10 -16.30
N SER A 51 0.08 19.28 -15.60
CA SER A 51 -0.41 19.61 -14.27
C SER A 51 0.65 19.31 -13.20
N THR A 52 1.15 20.35 -12.52
CA THR A 52 2.10 20.22 -11.40
C THR A 52 1.60 19.26 -10.31
N ILE A 53 0.28 19.15 -10.12
CA ILE A 53 -0.32 18.24 -9.14
C ILE A 53 -0.09 16.78 -9.55
N VAL A 54 -0.28 16.46 -10.84
CA VAL A 54 -0.07 15.10 -11.37
C VAL A 54 1.41 14.72 -11.26
N GLU A 55 2.33 15.67 -11.50
CA GLU A 55 3.76 15.43 -11.33
C GLU A 55 4.15 15.13 -9.87
N ILE A 56 3.59 15.87 -8.90
CA ILE A 56 3.81 15.60 -7.48
C ILE A 56 3.26 14.22 -7.11
N VAL A 57 2.04 13.89 -7.53
CA VAL A 57 1.39 12.60 -7.28
C VAL A 57 2.21 11.45 -7.89
N PHE A 58 2.72 11.63 -9.10
CA PHE A 58 3.61 10.68 -9.76
C PHE A 58 4.83 10.34 -8.91
N TRP A 59 5.57 11.35 -8.43
CA TRP A 59 6.76 11.12 -7.62
C TRP A 59 6.45 10.48 -6.27
N ILE A 60 5.32 10.83 -5.64
CA ILE A 60 4.86 10.17 -4.42
C ILE A 60 4.62 8.68 -4.68
N HIS A 61 3.92 8.31 -5.75
CA HIS A 61 3.67 6.92 -6.10
C HIS A 61 4.98 6.17 -6.42
N VAL A 62 5.92 6.77 -7.15
CA VAL A 62 7.24 6.15 -7.41
C VAL A 62 7.98 5.86 -6.11
N CYS A 63 8.09 6.84 -5.20
CA CYS A 63 8.74 6.65 -3.90
C CYS A 63 8.04 5.58 -3.05
N CYS A 64 6.71 5.57 -3.05
CA CYS A 64 5.93 4.55 -2.34
C CYS A 64 6.16 3.15 -2.91
N GLY A 65 6.14 3.02 -4.24
CA GLY A 65 6.38 1.77 -4.94
C GLY A 65 7.77 1.20 -4.66
N LEU A 66 8.81 2.03 -4.74
CA LEU A 66 10.19 1.61 -4.43
C LEU A 66 10.34 1.14 -2.97
N THR A 67 9.72 1.86 -2.03
CA THR A 67 9.76 1.46 -0.62
C THR A 67 9.00 0.15 -0.38
N ALA A 68 7.85 -0.05 -1.03
CA ALA A 68 7.11 -1.30 -0.97
C ALA A 68 7.91 -2.48 -1.53
N PHE A 69 8.65 -2.29 -2.64
CA PHE A 69 9.56 -3.31 -3.15
C PHE A 69 10.76 -3.56 -2.24
N ALA A 70 11.29 -2.53 -1.59
CA ALA A 70 12.34 -2.71 -0.58
C ALA A 70 11.85 -3.55 0.60
N TYR A 71 10.64 -3.28 1.11
CA TYR A 71 10.00 -4.08 2.15
C TYR A 71 9.69 -5.51 1.67
N PHE A 72 9.19 -5.69 0.45
CA PHE A 72 9.00 -7.01 -0.16
C PHE A 72 10.30 -7.82 -0.21
N ALA A 73 11.37 -7.23 -0.73
CA ALA A 73 12.68 -7.86 -0.78
C ALA A 73 13.17 -8.22 0.63
N PHE A 74 13.03 -7.30 1.58
CA PHE A 74 13.37 -7.53 2.97
C PHE A 74 12.64 -8.75 3.54
N CYS A 75 11.32 -8.84 3.31
CA CYS A 75 10.53 -9.97 3.76
C CYS A 75 11.09 -11.28 3.21
N LEU A 76 11.45 -11.35 1.92
CA LEU A 76 12.01 -12.56 1.30
C LEU A 76 13.34 -13.01 1.92
N PHE A 77 14.22 -12.08 2.28
CA PHE A 77 15.57 -12.42 2.76
C PHE A 77 15.63 -12.90 4.22
N LYS A 78 14.51 -12.87 4.99
CA LYS A 78 14.38 -13.40 6.37
C LYS A 78 15.59 -13.13 7.28
N ARG A 79 16.25 -11.98 7.15
CA ARG A 79 17.45 -11.64 7.93
C ARG A 79 17.04 -10.97 9.26
N LYS A 80 17.70 -11.37 10.36
CA LYS A 80 17.61 -10.65 11.65
C LYS A 80 18.27 -9.28 11.51
N LEU A 81 17.48 -8.25 11.19
CA LEU A 81 17.99 -6.91 10.91
C LEU A 81 17.73 -5.91 12.04
N GLY A 82 17.24 -6.38 13.19
CA GLY A 82 17.07 -5.60 14.42
C GLY A 82 16.43 -4.24 14.14
N TYR A 83 17.08 -3.16 14.58
CA TYR A 83 16.63 -1.77 14.40
C TYR A 83 16.39 -1.34 12.94
N THR A 84 17.16 -1.88 11.98
CA THR A 84 16.99 -1.54 10.56
C THR A 84 15.61 -1.99 10.05
N TYR A 85 15.08 -3.08 10.60
CA TYR A 85 13.76 -3.56 10.24
C TYR A 85 12.64 -2.62 10.69
N GLU A 86 12.75 -2.08 11.90
CA GLU A 86 11.78 -1.15 12.47
C GLU A 86 11.64 0.10 11.59
N ILE A 87 12.77 0.63 11.11
CA ILE A 87 12.79 1.76 10.17
C ILE A 87 12.07 1.39 8.87
N ILE A 88 12.41 0.25 8.25
CA ILE A 88 11.82 -0.17 6.97
C ILE A 88 10.32 -0.39 7.12
N LEU A 89 9.86 -1.02 8.22
CA LEU A 89 8.45 -1.23 8.49
C LEU A 89 7.69 0.09 8.65
N HIS A 90 8.19 1.02 9.47
CA HIS A 90 7.52 2.30 9.68
C HIS A 90 7.48 3.12 8.39
N THR A 91 8.57 3.08 7.62
CA THR A 91 8.61 3.72 6.30
C THR A 91 7.58 3.07 5.37
N TYR A 92 7.47 1.74 5.36
CA TYR A 92 6.47 1.02 4.58
C TYR A 92 5.03 1.37 4.99
N LEU A 93 4.73 1.43 6.29
CA LEU A 93 3.42 1.88 6.80
C LEU A 93 3.10 3.31 6.35
N LEU A 94 4.08 4.21 6.42
CA LEU A 94 3.93 5.58 5.93
C LEU A 94 3.61 5.61 4.44
N THR A 95 4.25 4.75 3.64
CA THR A 95 3.92 4.64 2.21
C THR A 95 2.50 4.17 1.96
N GLY A 96 1.96 3.26 2.78
CA GLY A 96 0.57 2.84 2.68
C GLY A 96 -0.42 3.99 2.95
N LEU A 97 -0.09 4.84 3.94
CA LEU A 97 -0.87 6.04 4.23
C LEU A 97 -0.82 7.05 3.08
N LEU A 98 0.38 7.40 2.61
CA LEU A 98 0.57 8.37 1.53
C LEU A 98 -0.12 7.89 0.24
N ASN A 99 0.06 6.63 -0.11
CA ASN A 99 -0.56 6.03 -1.29
C ASN A 99 -2.10 5.96 -1.16
N GLY A 100 -2.62 5.74 0.06
CA GLY A 100 -4.06 5.81 0.31
C GLY A 100 -4.61 7.21 0.12
N LEU A 101 -3.90 8.24 0.57
CA LEU A 101 -4.29 9.63 0.37
C LEU A 101 -4.24 10.05 -1.10
N THR A 102 -3.20 9.67 -1.84
CA THR A 102 -3.10 9.98 -3.27
C THR A 102 -4.09 9.18 -4.11
N ALA A 103 -4.40 7.93 -3.75
CA ALA A 103 -5.45 7.16 -4.39
C ALA A 103 -6.84 7.75 -4.12
N LEU A 104 -7.11 8.21 -2.89
CA LEU A 104 -8.34 8.94 -2.56
C LEU A 104 -8.45 10.24 -3.37
N PHE A 105 -7.35 10.99 -3.47
CA PHE A 105 -7.28 12.15 -4.34
C PHE A 105 -7.63 11.78 -5.78
N GLY A 106 -7.08 10.69 -6.31
CA GLY A 106 -7.40 10.18 -7.65
C GLY A 106 -8.87 9.86 -7.88
N VAL A 107 -9.49 9.14 -6.94
CA VAL A 107 -10.92 8.80 -6.99
C VAL A 107 -11.80 10.05 -7.07
N LEU A 108 -11.38 11.16 -6.46
CA LEU A 108 -12.10 12.44 -6.50
C LEU A 108 -11.72 13.30 -7.72
N TYR A 109 -10.43 13.37 -8.04
CA TYR A 109 -9.88 14.24 -9.06
C TYR A 109 -10.22 13.77 -10.47
N VAL A 110 -10.09 12.47 -10.77
CA VAL A 110 -10.24 11.94 -12.12
C VAL A 110 -11.66 12.15 -12.68
N PRO A 111 -12.76 11.86 -11.94
CA PRO A 111 -14.11 12.14 -12.43
C PRO A 111 -14.38 13.64 -12.60
N LEU A 112 -13.86 14.48 -11.71
CA LEU A 112 -14.01 15.93 -11.80
C LEU A 112 -13.28 16.49 -13.02
N PHE A 113 -12.06 16.02 -13.25
CA PHE A 113 -11.27 16.39 -14.43
C PHE A 113 -12.01 16.00 -15.70
N PHE A 114 -12.48 14.76 -15.80
CA PHE A 114 -13.27 14.27 -16.93
C PHE A 114 -14.52 15.13 -17.21
N LEU A 115 -15.27 15.51 -16.17
CA LEU A 115 -16.46 16.36 -16.31
C LEU A 115 -16.14 17.80 -16.73
N GLN A 116 -14.92 18.29 -16.46
CA GLN A 116 -14.48 19.64 -16.81
C GLN A 116 -13.92 19.74 -18.23
N THR A 117 -13.42 18.64 -18.78
CA THR A 117 -12.93 18.52 -20.16
C THR A 117 -14.04 18.09 -21.12
N GLU A 118 -14.17 18.75 -22.28
CA GLU A 118 -15.12 18.35 -23.34
C GLU A 118 -14.65 17.10 -24.09
N HIS A 119 -14.63 15.95 -23.43
CA HIS A 119 -14.27 14.67 -24.05
C HIS A 119 -15.47 13.96 -24.65
N SER A 120 -15.26 13.29 -25.79
CA SER A 120 -16.23 12.32 -26.28
C SER A 120 -16.30 11.13 -25.32
N PHE A 121 -17.46 10.48 -25.21
CA PHE A 121 -17.62 9.34 -24.28
C PHE A 121 -16.59 8.22 -24.50
N MET A 122 -16.10 8.03 -25.73
CA MET A 122 -15.06 7.05 -26.06
C MET A 122 -13.67 7.47 -25.57
N GLU A 123 -13.35 8.76 -25.55
CA GLU A 123 -12.13 9.30 -24.92
C GLU A 123 -12.19 9.25 -23.39
N GLY A 124 -13.41 9.19 -22.82
CA GLY A 124 -13.62 9.07 -21.38
C GLY A 124 -13.30 7.70 -20.77
N ILE A 125 -13.12 6.67 -21.59
CA ILE A 125 -12.89 5.30 -21.11
C ILE A 125 -11.56 5.20 -20.35
N ASP A 126 -10.51 5.86 -20.84
CA ASP A 126 -9.19 5.80 -20.21
C ASP A 126 -9.21 6.43 -18.82
N TYR A 127 -9.89 7.58 -18.66
CA TYR A 127 -10.14 8.19 -17.35
C TYR A 127 -10.96 7.30 -16.43
N PHE A 128 -11.96 6.59 -16.96
CA PHE A 128 -12.74 5.64 -16.17
C PHE A 128 -11.88 4.46 -15.68
N ILE A 129 -10.96 3.96 -16.50
CA ILE A 129 -9.99 2.92 -16.11
C ILE A 129 -9.08 3.45 -15.00
N VAL A 130 -8.54 4.67 -15.14
CA VAL A 130 -7.70 5.29 -14.09
C VAL A 130 -8.49 5.46 -12.79
N PHE A 131 -9.74 5.89 -12.85
CA PHE A 131 -10.63 6.00 -11.70
C PHE A 131 -10.83 4.65 -10.99
N LEU A 132 -11.18 3.60 -11.73
CA LEU A 132 -11.35 2.25 -11.19
C LEU A 132 -10.05 1.74 -10.57
N PHE A 133 -8.92 2.04 -11.19
CA PHE A 133 -7.62 1.63 -10.68
C PHE A 133 -7.24 2.38 -9.40
N CYS A 134 -7.54 3.68 -9.29
CA CYS A 134 -7.42 4.43 -8.04
C CYS A 134 -8.26 3.82 -6.93
N ALA A 135 -9.51 3.46 -7.22
CA ALA A 135 -10.40 2.80 -6.25
C ALA A 135 -9.86 1.42 -5.83
N ALA A 136 -9.31 0.65 -6.77
CA ALA A 136 -8.69 -0.64 -6.47
C ALA A 136 -7.45 -0.48 -5.57
N VAL A 137 -6.57 0.50 -5.86
CA VAL A 137 -5.40 0.81 -5.03
C VAL A 137 -5.83 1.23 -3.63
N LEU A 138 -6.87 2.05 -3.50
CA LEU A 138 -7.44 2.43 -2.20
C LEU A 138 -7.92 1.22 -1.40
N GLY A 139 -8.57 0.25 -2.08
CA GLY A 139 -8.96 -1.02 -1.48
C GLY A 139 -7.77 -1.87 -1.02
N ILE A 140 -6.69 -1.92 -1.83
CA ILE A 140 -5.44 -2.58 -1.47
C ILE A 140 -4.84 -1.95 -0.20
N GLN A 141 -4.90 -0.62 -0.05
CA GLN A 141 -4.38 0.06 1.15
C GLN A 141 -5.11 -0.33 2.42
N TRP A 142 -6.41 -0.62 2.34
CA TRP A 142 -7.14 -1.16 3.47
C TRP A 142 -6.62 -2.55 3.89
N GLY A 143 -6.30 -3.40 2.90
CA GLY A 143 -5.62 -4.67 3.12
C GLY A 143 -4.24 -4.46 3.76
N VAL A 144 -3.42 -3.55 3.22
CA VAL A 144 -2.07 -3.24 3.70
C VAL A 144 -2.13 -2.85 5.17
N LYS A 145 -3.02 -1.92 5.52
CA LYS A 145 -3.26 -1.50 6.90
C LYS A 145 -3.59 -2.70 7.80
N LYS A 146 -4.58 -3.51 7.41
CA LYS A 146 -5.03 -4.66 8.21
C LYS A 146 -3.93 -5.68 8.46
N ILE A 147 -3.21 -6.08 7.42
CA ILE A 147 -2.16 -7.10 7.54
C ILE A 147 -0.96 -6.55 8.31
N SER A 148 -0.53 -5.31 8.05
CA SER A 148 0.57 -4.70 8.78
C SER A 148 0.25 -4.51 10.27
N GLU A 149 -0.98 -4.11 10.62
CA GLU A 149 -1.43 -4.03 12.02
C GLU A 149 -1.37 -5.40 12.74
N GLN A 150 -1.74 -6.48 12.04
CA GLN A 150 -1.68 -7.82 12.59
C GLN A 150 -0.26 -8.39 12.66
N MET A 151 0.61 -7.94 11.77
CA MET A 151 2.00 -8.40 11.65
C MET A 151 2.91 -7.74 12.70
N LEU A 152 2.58 -6.53 13.18
CA LEU A 152 3.31 -5.81 14.26
C LEU A 152 3.63 -6.70 15.49
N PRO A 153 2.65 -7.32 16.19
CA PRO A 153 2.95 -8.10 17.40
C PRO A 153 3.77 -9.36 17.12
N VAL A 154 3.57 -10.01 15.97
CA VAL A 154 4.37 -11.18 15.56
C VAL A 154 5.82 -10.76 15.30
N MET A 155 6.00 -9.61 14.67
CA MET A 155 7.30 -9.05 14.36
C MET A 155 8.06 -8.57 15.60
N GLU A 156 7.37 -7.99 16.59
CA GLU A 156 8.01 -7.63 17.86
C GLU A 156 8.58 -8.84 18.59
N GLN A 157 7.93 -10.01 18.50
CA GLN A 157 8.39 -11.24 19.13
C GLN A 157 9.54 -11.91 18.38
N ASP A 158 9.52 -11.91 17.04
CA ASP A 158 10.52 -12.60 16.22
C ASP A 158 11.83 -11.82 16.01
N PHE A 159 11.81 -10.48 16.14
CA PHE A 159 12.94 -9.62 15.78
C PHE A 159 13.58 -8.79 16.91
N LYS A 160 12.96 -8.69 18.11
CA LYS A 160 13.57 -8.01 19.28
C LYS A 160 14.58 -8.89 20.07
N VAL A 161 15.15 -9.93 19.45
CA VAL A 161 16.16 -10.83 20.07
C VAL A 161 17.54 -10.67 19.44
#